data_AF-M5PVQ4-F1
#
_entry.id   AF-M5PVQ4-F1
#
_cell.length_a   1.000
_cell.length_b   1.000
_cell.length_c   1.000
_cell.angle_alpha   90.00
_cell.angle_beta   90.00
_cell.angle_gamma   90.00
#
_symmetry.space_group_name_H-M   'P 1'
#
loop_
_entity.id
_entity.type
_entity.pdbx_description
1 polymer ?
#
loop_
_entity_poly.entity_id
_entity_poly.type
_entity_poly.pdbx_seq_one_letter_code
_entity_poly.pdbx_strand_id
1 'polypeptide(L)'
;MTNLKEINSTERLLKVIRNSGPAPQVMFQPGSKSDAAGLAGLARRIVDDVRDLLSRLALRSASAVGVEVEDGELRMVKMTAKAGTRQVAAVCRVELPSDMTQESQRYPAFLREQLYRHCGSARGLAVWTTIPSDKVDVWNLKVPALSGAELANAVYWTAKKERSFAEEQSIFDFEVQGEAGEPGKLLVTAYSAPKATVERLRETFAKAGYPLAGIAIPAFALQNYIRSGCLDDQAECTAIVDINTRFTRIDIVRQGKLLLSRVITAGLGSIMEEIAQGHAEQARANDSHFKASPLNMQQAEQIFFRGLGIVQEPKPEAVGSELTSQEALELAAPAVQRLARQVERTFDHSLRIMGNPQATRLLVKGTAGLHQGVMDILSGHLGLSPEILDPFASRCRLMPTAAPRRATDKPALAIAWGLALAGDRWTPNLLNTFAGRESARKRKRMESLATAACVLGMLVAGGFYTLERMERFGLAQEVRALETRFAAAEQGLSRHEMLNLAGEISRQRNEHRDVQRKLLPAAAVGELIASVPPGVALLGLRLEPGRDTEGKPLEGVVAVTLEGLAQGDPAARESALAVYLLNLQGSSLLRETTLRRRDAGSMEEAALRFTIATAL
;
A
#
# COMPACT_ATOMS: atom_id res chain seq x y z
N MET A 1 -8.56 34.93 -36.96
CA MET A 1 -7.67 35.59 -35.99
C MET A 1 -8.37 35.64 -34.63
N THR A 2 -7.59 35.67 -33.54
CA THR A 2 -7.94 35.65 -32.10
C THR A 2 -8.51 34.31 -31.59
N ASN A 3 -7.72 33.36 -31.08
CA ASN A 3 -6.81 33.32 -29.92
C ASN A 3 -7.56 33.39 -28.57
N LEU A 4 -7.87 32.21 -28.00
CA LEU A 4 -8.27 32.04 -26.60
C LEU A 4 -7.34 30.99 -25.98
N LYS A 5 -6.49 31.48 -25.07
CA LYS A 5 -5.47 30.76 -24.31
C LYS A 5 -6.08 29.63 -23.49
N GLU A 6 -5.64 28.40 -23.76
CA GLU A 6 -5.69 27.31 -22.79
C GLU A 6 -4.70 27.60 -21.66
N ILE A 7 -5.19 27.57 -20.42
CA ILE A 7 -4.41 27.80 -19.22
C ILE A 7 -3.89 26.45 -18.72
N ASN A 8 -2.57 26.32 -18.66
CA ASN A 8 -1.82 25.13 -18.27
C ASN A 8 -1.97 24.84 -16.76
N SER A 9 -2.15 23.56 -16.41
CA SER A 9 -2.45 23.00 -15.09
C SER A 9 -1.50 23.38 -13.95
N THR A 10 -0.33 23.92 -14.25
CA THR A 10 0.67 24.41 -13.29
C THR A 10 0.27 25.73 -12.60
N GLU A 11 -0.45 26.63 -13.28
CA GLU A 11 -0.89 27.90 -12.66
C GLU A 11 -2.03 27.71 -11.65
N ARG A 12 -2.87 26.67 -11.84
CA ARG A 12 -3.90 26.30 -10.84
C ARG A 12 -3.28 25.75 -9.56
N LEU A 13 -2.18 25.01 -9.67
CA LEU A 13 -1.48 24.44 -8.51
C LEU A 13 -0.78 25.53 -7.67
N LEU A 14 -0.21 26.54 -8.33
CA LEU A 14 0.46 27.66 -7.65
C LEU A 14 -0.51 28.60 -6.91
N LYS A 15 -1.76 28.74 -7.38
CA LYS A 15 -2.80 29.53 -6.68
C LYS A 15 -3.29 28.89 -5.38
N VAL A 16 -3.25 27.55 -5.28
CA VAL A 16 -3.65 26.83 -4.07
C VAL A 16 -2.56 26.91 -2.98
N ILE A 17 -1.29 26.95 -3.38
CA ILE A 17 -0.15 27.02 -2.45
C ILE A 17 -0.03 28.42 -1.80
N ARG A 18 -0.43 29.49 -2.49
CA ARG A 18 -0.35 30.86 -1.94
C ARG A 18 -1.42 31.23 -0.91
N ASN A 19 -2.47 30.43 -0.74
CA ASN A 19 -3.65 30.80 0.07
C ASN A 19 -3.79 30.09 1.41
N SER A 20 -2.73 29.47 1.93
CA SER A 20 -2.72 28.88 3.28
C SER A 20 -1.95 29.77 4.25
N GLY A 21 -2.69 30.61 4.99
CA GLY A 21 -2.15 31.37 6.14
C GLY A 21 -1.72 30.45 7.30
N PRO A 22 -1.02 31.00 8.31
CA PRO A 22 -0.18 30.22 9.21
C PRO A 22 -0.97 29.46 10.29
N ALA A 23 -0.52 28.24 10.57
CA ALA A 23 -0.99 27.40 11.67
C ALA A 23 -0.49 27.90 13.04
N PRO A 24 -1.23 27.64 14.14
CA PRO A 24 -0.94 28.20 15.46
C PRO A 24 0.32 27.61 16.10
N GLN A 25 1.09 28.49 16.75
CA GLN A 25 2.25 28.15 17.58
C GLN A 25 1.80 27.45 18.86
N VAL A 26 2.26 26.23 19.10
CA VAL A 26 2.23 25.59 20.42
C VAL A 26 3.58 25.80 21.07
N MET A 27 3.63 26.64 22.10
CA MET A 27 4.79 26.81 22.97
C MET A 27 5.06 25.53 23.74
N PHE A 28 6.29 25.02 23.68
CA PHE A 28 6.83 24.06 24.64
C PHE A 28 7.98 24.73 25.39
N GLN A 29 7.83 24.88 26.70
CA GLN A 29 8.91 25.27 27.61
C GLN A 29 9.80 24.05 27.93
N PRO A 30 11.13 24.22 28.05
CA PRO A 30 12.04 23.13 28.40
C PRO A 30 12.25 23.05 29.92
N GLY A 31 12.05 21.87 30.51
CA GLY A 31 12.31 21.60 31.92
C GLY A 31 12.61 20.13 32.21
N SER A 32 13.85 19.89 32.64
CA SER A 32 14.39 18.77 33.45
C SER A 32 14.35 17.31 32.94
N LYS A 33 15.57 16.84 32.63
CA LYS A 33 16.30 15.62 33.06
C LYS A 33 15.59 14.23 33.14
N SER A 34 16.26 13.31 32.45
CA SER A 34 16.39 11.84 32.59
C SER A 34 15.12 10.98 32.63
N ASP A 35 14.99 10.06 31.67
CA ASP A 35 15.22 8.63 31.98
C ASP A 35 15.16 7.78 30.70
N ALA A 36 16.12 6.86 30.60
CA ALA A 36 16.31 5.91 29.51
C ALA A 36 15.19 4.83 29.40
N ALA A 37 14.01 5.08 29.96
CA ALA A 37 12.82 4.22 29.84
C ALA A 37 11.86 4.64 28.70
N GLY A 38 12.10 5.80 28.06
CA GLY A 38 11.20 6.37 27.04
C GLY A 38 11.24 5.70 25.66
N LEU A 39 12.36 5.08 25.26
CA LEU A 39 12.53 4.51 23.92
C LEU A 39 11.68 3.26 23.68
N ALA A 40 11.52 2.41 24.70
CA ALA A 40 10.66 1.23 24.62
C ALA A 40 9.16 1.61 24.58
N GLY A 41 8.77 2.66 25.32
CA GLY A 41 7.40 3.19 25.31
C GLY A 41 7.02 3.90 24.02
N LEU A 42 7.97 4.62 23.40
CA LEU A 42 7.77 5.27 22.10
C LEU A 42 7.68 4.24 20.96
N ALA A 43 8.53 3.21 20.98
CA ALA A 43 8.46 2.11 20.02
C ALA A 43 7.15 1.32 20.15
N ARG A 44 6.66 1.07 21.39
CA ARG A 44 5.35 0.44 21.61
C ARG A 44 4.21 1.31 21.09
N ARG A 45 4.21 2.62 21.38
CA ARG A 45 3.19 3.55 20.88
C ARG A 45 3.18 3.66 19.35
N ILE A 46 4.35 3.68 18.71
CA ILE A 46 4.44 3.69 17.24
C ILE A 46 3.94 2.37 16.66
N VAL A 47 4.26 1.23 17.28
CA VAL A 47 3.74 -0.08 16.85
C VAL A 47 2.22 -0.17 17.06
N ASP A 48 1.70 0.35 18.17
CA ASP A 48 0.27 0.36 18.48
C ASP A 48 -0.50 1.35 17.59
N ASP A 49 0.07 2.51 17.27
CA ASP A 49 -0.49 3.49 16.33
C ASP A 49 -0.43 2.98 14.90
N VAL A 50 0.66 2.33 14.48
CA VAL A 50 0.76 1.65 13.17
C VAL A 50 -0.20 0.48 13.09
N ARG A 51 -0.42 -0.25 14.20
CA ARG A 51 -1.42 -1.32 14.29
C ARG A 51 -2.84 -0.76 14.26
N ASP A 52 -3.12 0.37 14.90
CA ASP A 52 -4.41 1.05 14.84
C ASP A 52 -4.67 1.61 13.43
N LEU A 53 -3.66 2.21 12.79
CA LEU A 53 -3.75 2.72 11.42
C LEU A 53 -3.88 1.59 10.39
N LEU A 54 -3.16 0.47 10.56
CA LEU A 54 -3.31 -0.75 9.77
C LEU A 54 -4.66 -1.43 10.04
N SER A 55 -5.19 -1.35 11.26
CA SER A 55 -6.54 -1.87 11.56
C SER A 55 -7.62 -1.03 10.88
N ARG A 56 -7.43 0.29 10.75
CA ARG A 56 -8.31 1.21 10.01
C ARG A 56 -8.24 1.02 8.49
N LEU A 57 -7.07 0.65 7.94
CA LEU A 57 -6.92 0.30 6.52
C LEU A 57 -7.22 -1.17 6.18
N ALA A 58 -7.22 -2.05 7.18
CA ALA A 58 -7.55 -3.47 7.08
C ALA A 58 -8.83 -3.81 7.87
N LEU A 59 -9.87 -2.98 7.75
CA LEU A 59 -11.23 -3.41 8.10
C LEU A 59 -11.64 -4.51 7.12
N ARG A 60 -11.16 -5.74 7.36
CA ARG A 60 -11.96 -6.92 7.06
C ARG A 60 -13.26 -6.70 7.81
N SER A 61 -14.35 -6.54 7.08
CA SER A 61 -15.68 -6.47 7.65
C SER A 61 -15.87 -7.68 8.56
N ALA A 62 -15.89 -7.47 9.87
CA ALA A 62 -16.10 -8.54 10.85
C ALA A 62 -17.50 -9.17 10.67
N SER A 63 -18.38 -8.51 9.93
CA SER A 63 -19.73 -8.93 9.62
C SER A 63 -20.00 -8.87 8.11
N ALA A 64 -20.71 -9.87 7.60
CA ALA A 64 -21.22 -9.90 6.23
C ALA A 64 -22.74 -10.05 6.26
N VAL A 65 -23.41 -9.49 5.25
CA VAL A 65 -24.86 -9.65 5.07
C VAL A 65 -25.10 -10.11 3.66
N GLY A 66 -25.81 -11.23 3.53
CA GLY A 66 -26.36 -11.65 2.27
C GLY A 66 -27.80 -11.20 2.16
N VAL A 67 -28.15 -10.62 1.02
CA VAL A 67 -29.47 -10.10 0.70
C VAL A 67 -29.97 -10.76 -0.57
N GLU A 68 -31.17 -11.33 -0.51
CA GLU A 68 -31.88 -11.85 -1.66
C GLU A 68 -33.25 -11.19 -1.73
N VAL A 69 -33.71 -10.93 -2.95
CA VAL A 69 -35.12 -10.65 -3.19
C VAL A 69 -35.61 -11.58 -4.27
N GLU A 70 -36.59 -12.40 -3.91
CA GLU A 70 -37.18 -13.41 -4.77
C GLU A 70 -38.65 -13.56 -4.37
N ASP A 71 -39.53 -13.79 -5.35
CA ASP A 71 -40.96 -14.03 -5.14
C ASP A 71 -41.67 -12.98 -4.27
N GLY A 72 -41.29 -11.70 -4.42
CA GLY A 72 -41.90 -10.61 -3.65
C GLY A 72 -41.47 -10.55 -2.20
N GLU A 73 -40.40 -11.25 -1.80
CA GLU A 73 -39.88 -11.24 -0.43
C GLU A 73 -38.43 -10.72 -0.39
N LEU A 74 -38.13 -9.87 0.59
CA LEU A 74 -36.79 -9.51 0.99
C LEU A 74 -36.29 -10.48 2.06
N ARG A 75 -35.18 -11.16 1.76
CA ARG A 75 -34.55 -12.16 2.61
C ARG A 75 -33.13 -11.71 2.95
N MET A 76 -32.76 -11.73 4.23
CA MET A 76 -31.45 -11.29 4.69
C MET A 76 -30.88 -12.21 5.75
N VAL A 77 -29.58 -12.44 5.69
CA VAL A 77 -28.84 -13.17 6.71
C VAL A 77 -27.60 -12.37 7.08
N LYS A 78 -27.45 -12.04 8.36
CA LYS A 78 -26.25 -11.39 8.90
C LYS A 78 -25.36 -12.41 9.58
N MET A 79 -24.12 -12.50 9.12
CA MET A 79 -23.07 -13.29 9.73
C MET A 79 -22.00 -12.42 10.34
N THR A 80 -21.40 -12.91 11.41
CA THR A 80 -20.28 -12.29 12.11
C THR A 80 -19.21 -13.34 12.37
N ALA A 81 -17.95 -12.95 12.31
CA ALA A 81 -16.83 -13.84 12.66
C ALA A 81 -16.37 -13.51 14.09
N LYS A 82 -16.45 -14.48 15.00
CA LYS A 82 -15.93 -14.34 16.38
C LYS A 82 -15.00 -15.51 16.71
N ALA A 83 -13.75 -15.20 17.07
CA ALA A 83 -12.74 -16.18 17.47
C ALA A 83 -12.57 -17.36 16.49
N GLY A 84 -12.61 -17.11 15.17
CA GLY A 84 -12.47 -18.14 14.14
C GLY A 84 -13.74 -18.92 13.81
N THR A 85 -14.81 -18.77 14.62
CA THR A 85 -16.13 -19.36 14.33
C THR A 85 -17.06 -18.34 13.66
N ARG A 86 -17.78 -18.79 12.62
CA ARG A 86 -18.84 -17.99 11.98
C ARG A 86 -20.11 -18.12 12.79
N GLN A 87 -20.75 -16.99 13.05
CA GLN A 87 -21.97 -16.91 13.84
C GLN A 87 -23.03 -16.12 13.09
N VAL A 88 -24.22 -16.69 12.99
CA VAL A 88 -25.39 -16.05 12.40
C VAL A 88 -26.00 -15.15 13.47
N ALA A 89 -25.92 -13.85 13.25
CA ALA A 89 -26.38 -12.84 14.20
C ALA A 89 -27.84 -12.46 14.00
N ALA A 90 -28.33 -12.47 12.77
CA ALA A 90 -29.73 -12.17 12.47
C ALA A 90 -30.17 -12.84 11.16
N VAL A 91 -31.44 -13.22 11.10
CA VAL A 91 -32.13 -13.59 9.87
C VAL A 91 -33.38 -12.73 9.74
N CYS A 92 -33.77 -12.43 8.50
CA CYS A 92 -34.93 -11.61 8.21
C CYS A 92 -35.60 -12.09 6.93
N ARG A 93 -36.93 -12.17 6.96
CA ARG A 93 -37.78 -12.44 5.81
C ARG A 93 -39.00 -11.54 5.91
N VAL A 94 -39.17 -10.66 4.93
CA VAL A 94 -40.20 -9.62 4.91
C VAL A 94 -40.80 -9.57 3.52
N GLU A 95 -42.12 -9.65 3.42
CA GLU A 95 -42.85 -9.46 2.17
C GLU A 95 -42.74 -7.99 1.72
N LEU A 96 -42.54 -7.78 0.43
CA LEU A 96 -42.63 -6.45 -0.16
C LEU A 96 -44.11 -6.01 -0.15
N PRO A 97 -44.41 -4.72 0.09
CA PRO A 97 -45.75 -4.18 -0.13
C PRO A 97 -46.26 -4.51 -1.53
N SER A 98 -47.54 -4.81 -1.66
CA SER A 98 -48.17 -5.33 -2.89
C SER A 98 -48.01 -4.42 -4.11
N ASP A 99 -47.86 -3.11 -3.89
CA ASP A 99 -47.62 -2.09 -4.91
C ASP A 99 -46.11 -1.81 -5.12
N MET A 100 -45.20 -2.64 -4.57
CA MET A 100 -43.75 -2.44 -4.62
C MET A 100 -43.04 -3.54 -5.40
N THR A 101 -42.14 -3.11 -6.28
CA THR A 101 -41.16 -3.95 -6.94
C THR A 101 -39.75 -3.43 -6.63
N GLN A 102 -38.73 -4.21 -6.99
CA GLN A 102 -37.33 -3.76 -6.89
C GLN A 102 -37.02 -2.53 -7.77
N GLU A 103 -37.88 -2.24 -8.75
CA GLU A 103 -37.74 -1.09 -9.66
C GLU A 103 -38.45 0.16 -9.14
N SER A 104 -39.25 0.04 -8.07
CA SER A 104 -40.01 1.14 -7.51
C SER A 104 -39.10 2.21 -6.91
N GLN A 105 -39.41 3.50 -7.12
CA GLN A 105 -38.59 4.61 -6.60
C GLN A 105 -38.45 4.62 -5.08
N ARG A 106 -39.46 4.09 -4.36
CA ARG A 106 -39.47 3.95 -2.90
C ARG A 106 -38.69 2.75 -2.36
N TYR A 107 -38.28 1.82 -3.24
CA TYR A 107 -37.59 0.59 -2.85
C TYR A 107 -36.26 0.82 -2.09
N PRO A 108 -35.37 1.76 -2.49
CA PRO A 108 -34.15 2.05 -1.73
C PRO A 108 -34.41 2.50 -0.28
N ALA A 109 -35.48 3.27 -0.05
CA ALA A 109 -35.85 3.73 1.27
C ALA A 109 -36.33 2.58 2.16
N PHE A 110 -37.17 1.69 1.60
CA PHE A 110 -37.59 0.45 2.26
C PHE A 110 -36.38 -0.45 2.57
N LEU A 111 -35.49 -0.67 1.60
CA LEU A 111 -34.30 -1.49 1.78
C LEU A 111 -33.40 -0.95 2.89
N ARG A 112 -33.21 0.37 2.96
CA ARG A 112 -32.46 1.03 4.03
C ARG A 112 -33.08 0.79 5.40
N GLU A 113 -34.40 0.92 5.52
CA GLU A 113 -35.12 0.70 6.77
C GLU A 113 -34.93 -0.75 7.26
N GLN A 114 -35.15 -1.72 6.37
CA GLN A 114 -35.03 -3.14 6.73
C GLN A 114 -33.57 -3.52 7.06
N LEU A 115 -32.59 -3.07 6.28
CA LEU A 115 -31.17 -3.30 6.58
C LEU A 115 -30.74 -2.64 7.89
N TYR A 116 -31.18 -1.41 8.17
CA TYR A 116 -30.84 -0.75 9.43
C TYR A 116 -31.46 -1.47 10.63
N ARG A 117 -32.74 -1.83 10.53
CA ARG A 117 -33.48 -2.54 11.59
C ARG A 117 -32.86 -3.90 11.94
N HIS A 118 -32.47 -4.68 10.93
CA HIS A 118 -32.03 -6.07 11.15
C HIS A 118 -30.51 -6.26 11.15
N CYS A 119 -29.76 -5.37 10.49
CA CYS A 119 -28.30 -5.51 10.35
C CYS A 119 -27.52 -4.36 11.01
N GLY A 120 -28.16 -3.24 11.36
CA GLY A 120 -27.51 -2.07 11.94
C GLY A 120 -26.79 -1.22 10.89
N SER A 121 -25.89 -0.33 11.33
CA SER A 121 -25.16 0.57 10.43
C SER A 121 -24.34 -0.16 9.36
N ALA A 122 -24.23 0.44 8.17
CA ALA A 122 -23.42 -0.07 7.07
C ALA A 122 -21.90 -0.08 7.35
N ARG A 123 -21.42 0.67 8.36
CA ARG A 123 -19.99 0.76 8.65
C ARG A 123 -19.43 -0.61 9.05
N GLY A 124 -18.46 -1.10 8.27
CA GLY A 124 -17.79 -2.38 8.52
C GLY A 124 -18.62 -3.62 8.14
N LEU A 125 -19.69 -3.43 7.34
CA LEU A 125 -20.57 -4.49 6.86
C LEU A 125 -20.27 -4.79 5.38
N ALA A 126 -19.92 -6.02 5.04
CA ALA A 126 -19.85 -6.44 3.63
C ALA A 126 -21.21 -6.94 3.17
N VAL A 127 -21.90 -6.15 2.34
CA VAL A 127 -23.22 -6.50 1.82
C VAL A 127 -23.08 -7.18 0.46
N TRP A 128 -23.62 -8.38 0.33
CA TRP A 128 -23.67 -9.16 -0.90
C TRP A 128 -25.12 -9.36 -1.32
N THR A 129 -25.39 -9.24 -2.62
CA THR A 129 -26.69 -9.56 -3.20
C THR A 129 -26.53 -10.55 -4.35
N THR A 130 -27.64 -11.16 -4.78
CA THR A 130 -27.67 -11.96 -6.00
C THR A 130 -28.28 -11.18 -7.16
N ILE A 131 -27.83 -11.49 -8.39
CA ILE A 131 -28.59 -11.18 -9.60
C ILE A 131 -29.77 -12.18 -9.76
N PRO A 132 -30.92 -11.78 -10.30
CA PRO A 132 -32.02 -12.70 -10.58
C PRO A 132 -31.62 -13.83 -11.55
N SER A 133 -32.11 -15.04 -11.33
CA SER A 133 -31.78 -16.23 -12.14
C SER A 133 -32.15 -16.08 -13.62
N ASP A 134 -33.18 -15.30 -13.95
CA ASP A 134 -33.65 -15.06 -15.32
C ASP A 134 -32.84 -13.97 -16.06
N LYS A 135 -31.91 -13.31 -15.36
CA LYS A 135 -31.04 -12.26 -15.92
C LYS A 135 -29.58 -12.70 -16.09
N VAL A 136 -29.30 -13.98 -15.90
CA VAL A 136 -27.94 -14.52 -16.01
C VAL A 136 -27.90 -15.73 -16.92
N ASP A 137 -26.95 -15.74 -17.83
CA ASP A 137 -26.58 -16.91 -18.63
C ASP A 137 -25.36 -17.57 -18.01
N VAL A 138 -25.38 -18.91 -17.94
CA VAL A 138 -24.26 -19.71 -17.43
C VAL A 138 -23.93 -20.79 -18.44
N TRP A 139 -22.64 -20.94 -18.74
CA TRP A 139 -22.08 -21.96 -19.61
C TRP A 139 -21.11 -22.83 -18.84
N ASN A 140 -21.07 -24.12 -19.19
CA ASN A 140 -20.08 -25.07 -18.69
C ASN A 140 -19.27 -25.53 -19.90
N LEU A 141 -18.06 -25.00 -20.03
CA LEU A 141 -17.25 -25.09 -21.24
C LEU A 141 -16.03 -25.98 -21.01
N LYS A 142 -15.67 -26.77 -22.03
CA LYS A 142 -14.36 -27.41 -22.12
C LYS A 142 -13.49 -26.61 -23.10
N VAL A 143 -12.39 -26.06 -22.60
CA VAL A 143 -11.45 -25.26 -23.42
C VAL A 143 -10.04 -25.86 -23.34
N PRO A 144 -9.18 -25.61 -24.34
CA PRO A 144 -7.78 -26.03 -24.26
C PRO A 144 -7.08 -25.42 -23.03
N ALA A 145 -6.10 -26.14 -22.46
CA ALA A 145 -5.31 -25.68 -21.34
C ALA A 145 -4.33 -24.56 -21.78
N LEU A 146 -4.85 -23.33 -21.77
CA LEU A 146 -4.13 -22.10 -22.09
C LEU A 146 -3.90 -21.27 -20.82
N SER A 147 -3.12 -20.19 -20.92
CA SER A 147 -2.86 -19.29 -19.79
C SER A 147 -3.22 -17.83 -20.12
N GLY A 148 -3.51 -17.05 -19.07
CA GLY A 148 -3.72 -15.60 -19.18
C GLY A 148 -4.78 -15.19 -20.20
N ALA A 149 -4.41 -14.28 -21.12
CA ALA A 149 -5.31 -13.70 -22.10
C ALA A 149 -5.78 -14.71 -23.17
N GLU A 150 -4.97 -15.70 -23.51
CA GLU A 150 -5.34 -16.74 -24.49
C GLU A 150 -6.47 -17.61 -23.96
N LEU A 151 -6.43 -17.97 -22.67
CA LEU A 151 -7.52 -18.68 -22.01
C LEU A 151 -8.80 -17.85 -22.02
N ALA A 152 -8.72 -16.57 -21.66
CA ALA A 152 -9.88 -15.68 -21.67
C ALA A 152 -10.51 -15.58 -23.07
N ASN A 153 -9.69 -15.44 -24.12
CA ASN A 153 -10.16 -15.42 -25.52
C ASN A 153 -10.80 -16.75 -25.92
N ALA A 154 -10.19 -17.89 -25.58
CA ALA A 154 -10.74 -19.21 -25.90
C ALA A 154 -12.10 -19.44 -25.22
N VAL A 155 -12.22 -19.11 -23.94
CA VAL A 155 -13.48 -19.19 -23.18
C VAL A 155 -14.53 -18.29 -23.82
N TYR A 156 -14.17 -17.05 -24.14
CA TYR A 156 -15.06 -16.08 -24.77
C TYR A 156 -15.64 -16.56 -26.11
N TRP A 157 -14.76 -16.96 -27.03
CA TRP A 157 -15.19 -17.42 -28.37
C TRP A 157 -15.98 -18.72 -28.31
N THR A 158 -15.64 -19.62 -27.37
CA THR A 158 -16.41 -20.86 -27.18
C THR A 158 -17.81 -20.56 -26.65
N ALA A 159 -17.94 -19.69 -25.64
CA ALA A 159 -19.23 -19.26 -25.11
C ALA A 159 -20.09 -18.60 -26.18
N LYS A 160 -19.51 -17.66 -26.96
CA LYS A 160 -20.19 -16.94 -28.04
C LYS A 160 -20.66 -17.86 -29.16
N LYS A 161 -19.90 -18.92 -29.46
CA LYS A 161 -20.29 -19.95 -30.45
C LYS A 161 -21.48 -20.79 -29.98
N GLU A 162 -21.55 -21.12 -28.69
CA GLU A 162 -22.68 -21.88 -28.12
C GLU A 162 -23.95 -21.03 -27.99
N ARG A 163 -23.82 -19.80 -27.48
CA ARG A 163 -24.93 -18.85 -27.34
C ARG A 163 -24.41 -17.44 -27.50
N SER A 164 -24.89 -16.74 -28.53
CA SER A 164 -24.56 -15.33 -28.75
C SER A 164 -25.18 -14.44 -27.66
N PHE A 165 -24.44 -13.42 -27.23
CA PHE A 165 -24.88 -12.42 -26.26
C PHE A 165 -24.38 -11.02 -26.66
N ALA A 166 -25.05 -9.96 -26.20
CA ALA A 166 -24.71 -8.58 -26.53
C ALA A 166 -23.46 -8.12 -25.76
N GLU A 167 -22.31 -8.05 -26.42
CA GLU A 167 -20.98 -7.83 -25.82
C GLU A 167 -20.89 -6.48 -25.09
N GLU A 168 -21.38 -5.43 -25.73
CA GLU A 168 -21.28 -4.06 -25.24
C GLU A 168 -22.16 -3.86 -24.01
N GLN A 169 -23.26 -4.60 -23.93
CA GLN A 169 -24.29 -4.46 -22.91
C GLN A 169 -24.19 -5.50 -21.80
N SER A 170 -23.30 -6.50 -21.94
CA SER A 170 -23.17 -7.60 -21.00
C SER A 170 -21.81 -7.59 -20.30
N ILE A 171 -21.83 -7.96 -19.03
CA ILE A 171 -20.64 -8.35 -18.28
C ILE A 171 -20.43 -9.83 -18.56
N PHE A 172 -19.26 -10.21 -19.05
CA PHE A 172 -18.86 -11.60 -19.22
C PHE A 172 -17.71 -11.90 -18.28
N ASP A 173 -17.82 -12.98 -17.51
CA ASP A 173 -16.75 -13.44 -16.62
C ASP A 173 -16.75 -14.98 -16.54
N PHE A 174 -15.67 -15.56 -16.00
CA PHE A 174 -15.54 -17.00 -15.89
C PHE A 174 -14.76 -17.44 -14.65
N GLU A 175 -14.95 -18.70 -14.25
CA GLU A 175 -14.21 -19.38 -13.21
C GLU A 175 -13.65 -20.70 -13.74
N VAL A 176 -12.33 -20.89 -13.61
CA VAL A 176 -11.67 -22.14 -13.97
C VAL A 176 -11.91 -23.16 -12.85
N GLN A 177 -12.50 -24.31 -13.19
CA GLN A 177 -12.79 -25.37 -12.22
C GLN A 177 -11.64 -26.37 -12.12
N GLY A 178 -10.84 -26.56 -13.17
CA GLY A 178 -9.68 -27.46 -13.18
C GLY A 178 -9.56 -28.22 -14.49
N GLU A 179 -8.86 -29.36 -14.49
CA GLU A 179 -8.73 -30.22 -15.66
C GLU A 179 -10.03 -30.98 -15.95
N ALA A 180 -10.39 -31.12 -17.23
CA ALA A 180 -11.67 -31.65 -17.68
C ALA A 180 -11.71 -33.20 -17.76
N GLY A 181 -10.93 -33.91 -16.95
CA GLY A 181 -10.75 -35.37 -17.02
C GLY A 181 -9.96 -35.86 -18.26
N GLU A 182 -9.86 -35.03 -19.31
CA GLU A 182 -9.03 -35.22 -20.49
C GLU A 182 -7.72 -34.41 -20.36
N PRO A 183 -6.55 -34.99 -20.68
CA PRO A 183 -5.28 -34.28 -20.61
C PRO A 183 -5.27 -33.08 -21.58
N GLY A 184 -4.88 -31.91 -21.07
CA GLY A 184 -4.76 -30.69 -21.87
C GLY A 184 -6.07 -29.91 -22.09
N LYS A 185 -7.16 -30.25 -21.42
CA LYS A 185 -8.40 -29.45 -21.40
C LYS A 185 -8.76 -28.98 -20.00
N LEU A 186 -9.29 -27.75 -19.92
CA LEU A 186 -9.81 -27.15 -18.71
C LEU A 186 -11.33 -27.09 -18.75
N LEU A 187 -11.95 -27.38 -17.60
CA LEU A 187 -13.35 -27.13 -17.36
C LEU A 187 -13.52 -25.72 -16.79
N VAL A 188 -14.39 -24.94 -17.43
CA VAL A 188 -14.62 -23.53 -17.11
C VAL A 188 -16.11 -23.27 -16.99
N THR A 189 -16.51 -22.58 -15.91
CA THR A 189 -17.86 -22.02 -15.78
C THR A 189 -17.82 -20.57 -16.22
N ALA A 190 -18.37 -20.26 -17.39
CA ALA A 190 -18.52 -18.89 -17.86
C ALA A 190 -19.94 -18.39 -17.54
N TYR A 191 -20.09 -17.09 -17.35
CA TYR A 191 -21.37 -16.48 -17.05
C TYR A 191 -21.46 -15.05 -17.56
N SER A 192 -22.66 -14.64 -17.92
CA SER A 192 -22.96 -13.34 -18.51
C SER A 192 -24.18 -12.72 -17.87
N ALA A 193 -24.12 -11.40 -17.64
CA ALA A 193 -25.20 -10.64 -17.04
C ALA A 193 -25.30 -9.24 -17.66
N PRO A 194 -26.50 -8.67 -17.87
CA PRO A 194 -26.64 -7.30 -18.38
C PRO A 194 -26.00 -6.27 -17.45
N LYS A 195 -25.14 -5.40 -18.00
CA LYS A 195 -24.50 -4.28 -17.27
C LYS A 195 -25.54 -3.39 -16.59
N ALA A 196 -26.66 -3.13 -17.26
CA ALA A 196 -27.75 -2.32 -16.73
C ALA A 196 -28.36 -2.90 -15.43
N THR A 197 -28.48 -4.23 -15.33
CA THR A 197 -29.00 -4.90 -14.11
C THR A 197 -28.00 -4.78 -12.96
N VAL A 198 -26.72 -5.03 -13.24
CA VAL A 198 -25.63 -4.94 -12.25
C VAL A 198 -25.49 -3.50 -11.72
N GLU A 199 -25.55 -2.51 -12.62
CA GLU A 199 -25.49 -1.09 -12.27
C GLU A 199 -26.69 -0.67 -11.42
N ARG A 200 -27.90 -1.08 -11.80
CA ARG A 200 -29.12 -0.79 -11.06
C ARG A 200 -29.07 -1.34 -9.63
N LEU A 201 -28.61 -2.57 -9.46
CA LEU A 201 -28.41 -3.16 -8.12
C LEU A 201 -27.39 -2.34 -7.32
N ARG A 202 -26.25 -1.99 -7.91
CA ARG A 202 -25.22 -1.14 -7.29
C ARG A 202 -25.79 0.19 -6.82
N GLU A 203 -26.50 0.90 -7.69
CA GLU A 203 -27.11 2.20 -7.37
C GLU A 203 -28.19 2.10 -6.30
N THR A 204 -29.03 1.08 -6.36
CA THR A 204 -30.15 0.88 -5.42
C THR A 204 -29.63 0.72 -3.99
N PHE A 205 -28.62 -0.12 -3.82
CA PHE A 205 -27.97 -0.35 -2.53
C PHE A 205 -27.15 0.87 -2.07
N ALA A 206 -26.49 1.58 -2.99
CA ALA A 206 -25.82 2.84 -2.67
C ALA A 206 -26.80 3.92 -2.19
N LYS A 207 -27.95 4.09 -2.85
CA LYS A 207 -29.05 4.99 -2.45
C LYS A 207 -29.66 4.59 -1.10
N ALA A 208 -29.69 3.30 -0.79
CA ALA A 208 -30.09 2.80 0.53
C ALA A 208 -29.03 3.07 1.63
N GLY A 209 -27.82 3.53 1.28
CA GLY A 209 -26.72 3.75 2.23
C GLY A 209 -25.93 2.49 2.59
N TYR A 210 -26.11 1.40 1.84
CA TYR A 210 -25.46 0.10 2.04
C TYR A 210 -24.73 -0.32 0.75
N PRO A 211 -23.59 0.29 0.40
CA PRO A 211 -22.88 -0.06 -0.83
C PRO A 211 -22.50 -1.55 -0.87
N LEU A 212 -22.67 -2.16 -2.04
CA LEU A 212 -22.42 -3.59 -2.23
C LEU A 212 -20.91 -3.89 -2.24
N ALA A 213 -20.53 -4.93 -1.50
CA ALA A 213 -19.23 -5.57 -1.62
C ALA A 213 -19.19 -6.51 -2.83
N GLY A 214 -20.31 -7.15 -3.16
CA GLY A 214 -20.39 -8.02 -4.32
C GLY A 214 -21.79 -8.35 -4.80
N ILE A 215 -21.87 -8.73 -6.08
CA ILE A 215 -23.06 -9.30 -6.70
C ILE A 215 -22.67 -10.68 -7.23
N ALA A 216 -23.27 -11.73 -6.70
CA ALA A 216 -23.05 -13.10 -7.17
C ALA A 216 -24.24 -13.60 -7.99
N ILE A 217 -24.06 -14.74 -8.65
CA ILE A 217 -25.18 -15.49 -9.24
C ILE A 217 -25.72 -16.47 -8.18
N PRO A 218 -27.00 -16.89 -8.28
CA PRO A 218 -27.62 -17.80 -7.30
C PRO A 218 -26.85 -19.11 -7.10
N ALA A 219 -26.32 -19.71 -8.17
CA ALA A 219 -25.52 -20.93 -8.09
C ALA A 219 -24.23 -20.75 -7.24
N PHE A 220 -23.55 -19.61 -7.37
CA PHE A 220 -22.37 -19.30 -6.55
C PHE A 220 -22.74 -19.01 -5.09
N ALA A 221 -23.94 -18.47 -4.82
CA ALA A 221 -24.44 -18.34 -3.45
C ALA A 221 -24.60 -19.72 -2.80
N LEU A 222 -25.24 -20.69 -3.47
CA LEU A 222 -25.39 -22.04 -2.93
C LEU A 222 -24.05 -22.80 -2.85
N GLN A 223 -23.13 -22.57 -3.79
CA GLN A 223 -21.78 -23.12 -3.73
C GLN A 223 -21.00 -22.67 -2.49
N ASN A 224 -21.26 -21.47 -1.96
CA ASN A 224 -20.56 -20.94 -0.79
C ASN A 224 -20.79 -21.78 0.47
N TYR A 225 -21.88 -22.55 0.57
CA TYR A 225 -22.07 -23.47 1.70
C TYR A 225 -20.98 -24.53 1.77
N ILE A 226 -20.65 -25.12 0.62
CA ILE A 226 -19.63 -26.15 0.49
C ILE A 226 -18.24 -25.52 0.62
N ARG A 227 -17.98 -24.40 -0.09
CA ARG A 227 -16.68 -23.68 0.00
C ARG A 227 -16.34 -23.19 1.40
N SER A 228 -17.33 -22.81 2.19
CA SER A 228 -17.12 -22.32 3.55
C SER A 228 -17.01 -23.42 4.60
N GLY A 229 -17.30 -24.68 4.24
CA GLY A 229 -17.38 -25.79 5.18
C GLY A 229 -18.52 -25.68 6.20
N CYS A 230 -19.53 -24.83 5.96
CA CYS A 230 -20.69 -24.75 6.84
C CYS A 230 -21.67 -25.92 6.64
N LEU A 231 -21.64 -26.63 5.51
CA LEU A 231 -22.24 -27.96 5.38
C LEU A 231 -21.18 -29.03 5.69
N ASP A 232 -21.59 -30.06 6.44
CA ASP A 232 -20.78 -31.28 6.56
C ASP A 232 -20.82 -31.99 5.20
N ASP A 233 -19.75 -31.85 4.43
CA ASP A 233 -19.64 -32.43 3.10
C ASP A 233 -18.70 -33.63 3.16
N GLN A 234 -19.26 -34.78 3.55
CA GLN A 234 -18.62 -36.10 3.34
C GLN A 234 -18.83 -36.58 1.90
N ALA A 235 -19.74 -35.95 1.15
CA ALA A 235 -20.03 -36.31 -0.22
C ALA A 235 -18.98 -35.71 -1.16
N GLU A 236 -18.49 -36.51 -2.09
CA GLU A 236 -17.54 -36.01 -3.09
C GLU A 236 -18.21 -35.05 -4.09
N CYS A 237 -19.47 -35.31 -4.42
CA CYS A 237 -20.23 -34.55 -5.41
C CYS A 237 -21.69 -34.38 -4.96
N THR A 238 -22.11 -33.12 -4.80
CA THR A 238 -23.45 -32.75 -4.33
C THR A 238 -24.23 -32.09 -5.46
N ALA A 239 -25.41 -32.61 -5.77
CA ALA A 239 -26.39 -31.96 -6.61
C ALA A 239 -27.32 -31.09 -5.76
N ILE A 240 -27.61 -29.88 -6.21
CA ILE A 240 -28.55 -28.96 -5.58
C ILE A 240 -29.65 -28.65 -6.58
N VAL A 241 -30.90 -28.97 -6.22
CA VAL A 241 -32.09 -28.73 -7.04
C VAL A 241 -32.92 -27.65 -6.36
N ASP A 242 -32.85 -26.43 -6.89
CA ASP A 242 -33.64 -25.27 -6.46
C ASP A 242 -34.95 -25.23 -7.24
N ILE A 243 -36.01 -25.78 -6.65
CA ILE A 243 -37.37 -25.78 -7.19
C ILE A 243 -38.04 -24.46 -6.79
N ASN A 244 -37.99 -23.48 -7.68
CA ASN A 244 -38.67 -22.21 -7.51
C ASN A 244 -40.12 -22.29 -8.04
N THR A 245 -40.90 -21.23 -7.84
CA THR A 245 -42.24 -21.05 -8.41
C THR A 245 -42.26 -21.22 -9.93
N ARG A 246 -41.34 -20.59 -10.66
CA ARG A 246 -41.40 -20.53 -12.15
C ARG A 246 -40.42 -21.43 -12.88
N PHE A 247 -39.37 -21.87 -12.23
CA PHE A 247 -38.29 -22.64 -12.83
C PHE A 247 -37.66 -23.56 -11.79
N THR A 248 -36.84 -24.49 -12.25
CA THR A 248 -35.96 -25.27 -11.40
C THR A 248 -34.52 -25.04 -11.85
N ARG A 249 -33.62 -24.74 -10.91
CA ARG A 249 -32.17 -24.68 -11.16
C ARG A 249 -31.52 -25.93 -10.61
N ILE A 250 -30.65 -26.55 -11.40
CA ILE A 250 -29.91 -27.76 -11.07
C ILE A 250 -28.44 -27.40 -11.09
N ASP A 251 -27.81 -27.44 -9.93
CA ASP A 251 -26.40 -27.16 -9.72
C ASP A 251 -25.68 -28.46 -9.33
N ILE A 252 -24.51 -28.73 -9.90
CA ILE A 252 -23.65 -29.86 -9.48
C ILE A 252 -22.34 -29.28 -8.96
N VAL A 253 -22.03 -29.58 -7.70
CA VAL A 253 -20.89 -29.03 -6.99
C VAL A 253 -20.00 -30.14 -6.46
N ARG A 254 -18.69 -30.04 -6.71
CA ARG A 254 -17.66 -30.97 -6.20
C ARG A 254 -16.56 -30.22 -5.49
N GLN A 255 -16.29 -30.54 -4.23
CA GLN A 255 -15.23 -29.88 -3.44
C GLN A 255 -15.29 -28.34 -3.53
N GLY A 256 -16.51 -27.81 -3.50
CA GLY A 256 -16.78 -26.38 -3.64
C GLY A 256 -16.61 -25.82 -5.06
N LYS A 257 -16.42 -26.61 -6.11
CA LYS A 257 -16.35 -26.17 -7.51
C LYS A 257 -17.67 -26.43 -8.22
N LEU A 258 -18.20 -25.43 -8.92
CA LEU A 258 -19.47 -25.51 -9.63
C LEU A 258 -19.19 -26.15 -10.99
N LEU A 259 -19.54 -27.42 -11.15
CA LEU A 259 -19.27 -28.18 -12.38
C LEU A 259 -20.36 -28.02 -13.43
N LEU A 260 -21.59 -27.76 -12.98
CA LEU A 260 -22.75 -27.50 -13.81
C LEU A 260 -23.68 -26.54 -13.07
N SER A 261 -24.24 -25.57 -13.79
CA SER A 261 -25.52 -24.95 -13.45
C SER A 261 -26.42 -24.97 -14.67
N ARG A 262 -27.68 -25.40 -14.51
CA ARG A 262 -28.70 -25.45 -15.57
C ARG A 262 -30.05 -25.02 -15.02
N VAL A 263 -30.75 -24.18 -15.77
CA VAL A 263 -32.14 -23.80 -15.47
C VAL A 263 -33.09 -24.51 -16.42
N ILE A 264 -34.19 -25.04 -15.89
CA ILE A 264 -35.30 -25.62 -16.64
C ILE A 264 -36.60 -24.89 -16.31
N THR A 265 -37.46 -24.69 -17.30
CA THR A 265 -38.76 -23.99 -17.18
C THR A 265 -39.84 -24.93 -16.65
N ALA A 266 -39.60 -25.53 -15.49
CA ALA A 266 -40.55 -26.34 -14.75
C ALA A 266 -40.31 -26.08 -13.26
N GLY A 267 -41.34 -25.70 -12.52
CA GLY A 267 -41.25 -25.32 -11.12
C GLY A 267 -42.53 -25.67 -10.36
N LEU A 268 -42.73 -25.05 -9.20
CA LEU A 268 -43.96 -25.25 -8.41
C LEU A 268 -45.21 -24.82 -9.18
N GLY A 269 -45.10 -23.78 -10.01
CA GLY A 269 -46.05 -23.34 -11.03
C GLY A 269 -46.73 -24.49 -11.77
N SER A 270 -45.90 -25.26 -12.48
CA SER A 270 -46.36 -26.41 -13.28
C SER A 270 -46.93 -27.55 -12.44
N ILE A 271 -46.57 -27.66 -11.16
CA ILE A 271 -47.15 -28.66 -10.26
C ILE A 271 -48.58 -28.27 -9.91
N MET A 272 -48.82 -27.02 -9.52
CA MET A 272 -50.16 -26.55 -9.17
C MET A 272 -51.08 -26.45 -10.39
N GLU A 273 -50.55 -26.10 -11.56
CA GLU A 273 -51.30 -26.14 -12.82
C GLU A 273 -51.82 -27.56 -13.11
N GLU A 274 -51.00 -28.59 -12.87
CA GLU A 274 -51.41 -29.99 -13.05
C GLU A 274 -52.53 -30.39 -12.07
N ILE A 275 -52.44 -29.95 -10.81
CA ILE A 275 -53.48 -30.17 -9.80
C ILE A 275 -54.80 -29.52 -10.25
N ALA A 276 -54.73 -28.25 -10.67
CA ALA A 276 -55.90 -27.50 -11.11
C ALA A 276 -56.56 -28.12 -12.34
N GLN A 277 -55.75 -28.58 -13.30
CA GLN A 277 -56.25 -29.25 -14.49
C GLN A 277 -56.85 -30.62 -14.17
N GLY A 278 -56.15 -31.44 -13.38
CA GLY A 278 -56.62 -32.77 -12.98
C GLY A 278 -57.93 -32.71 -12.19
N HIS A 279 -58.07 -31.74 -11.28
CA HIS A 279 -59.33 -31.51 -10.56
C HIS A 279 -60.47 -31.12 -11.51
N ALA A 280 -60.21 -30.21 -12.46
CA ALA A 280 -61.22 -29.79 -13.43
C ALA A 280 -61.67 -30.94 -14.34
N GLU A 281 -60.76 -31.85 -14.70
CA GLU A 281 -61.07 -33.06 -15.48
C GLU A 281 -61.91 -34.06 -14.68
N GLN A 282 -61.55 -34.32 -13.42
CA GLN A 282 -62.33 -35.17 -12.50
C GLN A 282 -63.75 -34.61 -12.28
N ALA A 283 -63.87 -33.29 -12.09
CA ALA A 283 -65.16 -32.64 -11.88
C ALA A 283 -66.06 -32.73 -13.13
N ARG A 284 -65.49 -32.60 -14.34
CA ARG A 284 -66.23 -32.79 -15.61
C ARG A 284 -66.68 -34.23 -15.83
N ALA A 285 -65.88 -35.21 -15.39
CA ALA A 285 -66.20 -36.63 -15.54
C ALA A 285 -67.32 -37.05 -14.58
N ASN A 286 -67.37 -36.47 -13.38
CA ASN A 286 -68.33 -36.84 -12.35
C ASN A 286 -69.68 -36.12 -12.46
N ASP A 287 -69.75 -34.95 -13.10
CA ASP A 287 -70.99 -34.18 -13.18
C ASP A 287 -71.16 -33.47 -14.54
N SER A 288 -72.04 -34.01 -15.39
CA SER A 288 -72.26 -33.53 -16.78
C SER A 288 -72.92 -32.14 -16.88
N HIS A 289 -73.37 -31.59 -15.74
CA HIS A 289 -74.04 -30.29 -15.66
C HIS A 289 -73.32 -29.23 -14.80
N PHE A 290 -72.22 -29.57 -14.12
CA PHE A 290 -71.55 -28.64 -13.20
C PHE A 290 -70.36 -27.94 -13.86
N LYS A 291 -70.44 -26.61 -14.01
CA LYS A 291 -69.26 -25.76 -14.25
C LYS A 291 -68.49 -25.65 -12.94
N ALA A 292 -67.73 -26.70 -12.57
CA ALA A 292 -66.75 -26.57 -11.51
C ALA A 292 -65.85 -25.38 -11.84
N SER A 293 -65.78 -24.42 -10.91
CA SER A 293 -64.83 -23.32 -11.05
C SER A 293 -63.42 -23.92 -10.98
N PRO A 294 -62.54 -23.66 -11.95
CA PRO A 294 -61.20 -24.21 -11.92
C PRO A 294 -60.47 -23.72 -10.68
N LEU A 295 -59.68 -24.60 -10.05
CA LEU A 295 -58.82 -24.21 -8.94
C LEU A 295 -57.87 -23.11 -9.41
N ASN A 296 -57.79 -22.03 -8.63
CA ASN A 296 -56.72 -21.07 -8.83
C ASN A 296 -55.41 -21.61 -8.21
N MET A 297 -54.31 -20.98 -8.60
CA MET A 297 -52.96 -21.36 -8.17
C MET A 297 -52.81 -21.39 -6.63
N GLN A 298 -53.39 -20.42 -5.95
CA GLN A 298 -53.32 -20.30 -4.49
C GLN A 298 -54.12 -21.40 -3.79
N GLN A 299 -55.29 -21.77 -4.32
CA GLN A 299 -56.12 -22.85 -3.81
C GLN A 299 -55.41 -24.19 -3.98
N ALA A 300 -54.84 -24.46 -5.17
CA ALA A 300 -54.05 -25.65 -5.42
C ALA A 300 -52.86 -25.76 -4.44
N GLU A 301 -52.16 -24.65 -4.20
CA GLU A 301 -51.06 -24.60 -3.22
C GLU A 301 -51.52 -24.87 -1.78
N GLN A 302 -52.65 -24.28 -1.37
CA GLN A 302 -53.24 -24.51 -0.04
C GLN A 302 -53.65 -25.97 0.19
N ILE A 303 -54.20 -26.62 -0.84
CA ILE A 303 -54.59 -28.03 -0.78
C ILE A 303 -53.35 -28.93 -0.77
N PHE A 304 -52.40 -28.67 -1.67
CA PHE A 304 -51.19 -29.47 -1.82
C PHE A 304 -50.36 -29.52 -0.52
N PHE A 305 -50.18 -28.37 0.13
CA PHE A 305 -49.41 -28.27 1.38
C PHE A 305 -50.27 -28.35 2.66
N ARG A 306 -51.51 -28.84 2.57
CA ARG A 306 -52.40 -29.01 3.72
C ARG A 306 -51.75 -29.87 4.80
N GLY A 307 -51.91 -29.50 6.07
CA GLY A 307 -51.36 -30.24 7.21
C GLY A 307 -49.86 -30.03 7.47
N LEU A 308 -49.14 -29.33 6.60
CA LEU A 308 -47.71 -29.01 6.80
C LEU A 308 -47.48 -27.72 7.59
N GLY A 309 -48.54 -26.95 7.90
CA GLY A 309 -48.45 -25.70 8.67
C GLY A 309 -47.67 -24.58 7.97
N ILE A 310 -47.52 -24.64 6.65
CA ILE A 310 -46.76 -23.67 5.84
C ILE A 310 -47.62 -22.73 5.00
N VAL A 311 -48.86 -23.13 4.74
CA VAL A 311 -49.89 -22.37 4.04
C VAL A 311 -51.10 -22.23 4.96
N GLN A 312 -51.90 -21.19 4.74
CA GLN A 312 -53.20 -21.10 5.40
C GLN A 312 -54.08 -22.24 4.91
N GLU A 313 -54.66 -23.00 5.84
CA GLU A 313 -55.55 -24.10 5.45
C GLU A 313 -56.76 -23.58 4.67
N PRO A 314 -57.20 -24.31 3.64
CA PRO A 314 -58.35 -23.92 2.86
C PRO A 314 -59.59 -23.88 3.75
N LYS A 315 -60.43 -22.86 3.58
CA LYS A 315 -61.73 -22.80 4.26
C LYS A 315 -62.58 -24.00 3.82
N PRO A 316 -63.43 -24.58 4.69
CA PRO A 316 -64.29 -25.70 4.33
C PRO A 316 -65.23 -25.45 3.13
N GLU A 317 -65.55 -24.18 2.86
CA GLU A 317 -66.41 -23.76 1.74
C GLU A 317 -65.61 -23.42 0.47
N ALA A 318 -64.28 -23.48 0.53
CA ALA A 318 -63.44 -23.16 -0.62
C ALA A 318 -63.54 -24.27 -1.69
N VAL A 319 -63.48 -23.86 -2.96
CA VAL A 319 -63.39 -24.78 -4.10
C VAL A 319 -62.15 -25.66 -3.95
N GLY A 320 -62.29 -26.99 -4.11
CA GLY A 320 -61.20 -27.96 -3.94
C GLY A 320 -60.93 -28.36 -2.51
N SER A 321 -61.71 -27.88 -1.53
CA SER A 321 -61.56 -28.27 -0.13
C SER A 321 -61.78 -29.77 0.09
N GLU A 322 -62.57 -30.41 -0.78
CA GLU A 322 -62.84 -31.85 -0.83
C GLU A 322 -61.59 -32.69 -1.11
N LEU A 323 -60.60 -32.14 -1.82
CA LEU A 323 -59.35 -32.83 -2.11
C LEU A 323 -58.48 -32.92 -0.85
N THR A 324 -57.96 -34.11 -0.60
CA THR A 324 -56.90 -34.35 0.38
C THR A 324 -55.52 -33.96 -0.20
N SER A 325 -54.52 -33.76 0.67
CA SER A 325 -53.13 -33.52 0.24
C SER A 325 -52.58 -34.72 -0.56
N GLN A 326 -53.01 -35.94 -0.25
CA GLN A 326 -52.61 -37.14 -0.97
C GLN A 326 -53.22 -37.19 -2.38
N GLU A 327 -54.51 -36.91 -2.54
CA GLU A 327 -55.14 -36.83 -3.88
C GLU A 327 -54.53 -35.69 -4.72
N ALA A 328 -54.25 -34.54 -4.09
CA ALA A 328 -53.53 -33.46 -4.77
C ALA A 328 -52.12 -33.89 -5.20
N LEU A 329 -51.41 -34.70 -4.41
CA LEU A 329 -50.14 -35.30 -4.81
C LEU A 329 -50.30 -36.26 -6.01
N GLU A 330 -51.34 -37.08 -6.02
CA GLU A 330 -51.62 -38.00 -7.13
C GLU A 330 -51.88 -37.24 -8.44
N LEU A 331 -52.65 -36.15 -8.38
CA LEU A 331 -52.87 -35.23 -9.49
C LEU A 331 -51.57 -34.52 -9.93
N ALA A 332 -50.72 -34.13 -8.96
CA ALA A 332 -49.42 -33.51 -9.21
C ALA A 332 -48.35 -34.47 -9.74
N ALA A 333 -48.50 -35.78 -9.53
CA ALA A 333 -47.46 -36.76 -9.79
C ALA A 333 -46.88 -36.69 -11.21
N PRO A 334 -47.67 -36.53 -12.29
CA PRO A 334 -47.11 -36.39 -13.64
C PRO A 334 -46.16 -35.19 -13.78
N ALA A 335 -46.48 -34.04 -13.17
CA ALA A 335 -45.62 -32.86 -13.18
C ALA A 335 -44.32 -33.09 -12.39
N VAL A 336 -44.40 -33.70 -11.21
CA VAL A 336 -43.23 -34.04 -10.39
C VAL A 336 -42.33 -35.06 -11.10
N GLN A 337 -42.91 -36.07 -11.75
CA GLN A 337 -42.16 -37.06 -12.54
C GLN A 337 -41.51 -36.44 -13.78
N ARG A 338 -42.19 -35.52 -14.46
CA ARG A 338 -41.60 -34.74 -15.56
C ARG A 338 -40.40 -33.94 -15.07
N LEU A 339 -40.51 -33.29 -13.91
CA LEU A 339 -39.40 -32.57 -13.29
C LEU A 339 -38.24 -33.53 -12.95
N ALA A 340 -38.51 -34.66 -12.30
CA ALA A 340 -37.51 -35.67 -11.95
C ALA A 340 -36.74 -36.17 -13.18
N ARG A 341 -37.43 -36.47 -14.29
CA ARG A 341 -36.79 -36.85 -15.56
C ARG A 341 -35.90 -35.76 -16.14
N GLN A 342 -36.24 -34.49 -15.97
CA GLN A 342 -35.39 -33.38 -16.42
C GLN A 342 -34.13 -33.24 -15.55
N VAL A 343 -34.24 -33.50 -14.24
CA VAL A 343 -33.10 -33.57 -13.33
C VAL A 343 -32.19 -34.74 -13.71
N GLU A 344 -32.75 -35.93 -13.91
CA GLU A 344 -32.03 -37.13 -14.34
C GLU A 344 -31.27 -36.91 -15.66
N ARG A 345 -31.94 -36.35 -16.68
CA ARG A 345 -31.31 -35.98 -17.96
C ARG A 345 -30.13 -35.01 -17.78
N THR A 346 -30.23 -34.12 -16.80
CA THR A 346 -29.17 -33.17 -16.49
C THR A 346 -27.98 -33.87 -15.81
N PHE A 347 -28.23 -34.86 -14.95
CA PHE A 347 -27.20 -35.69 -14.35
C PHE A 347 -26.50 -36.55 -15.41
N ASP A 348 -27.26 -37.19 -16.29
CA ASP A 348 -26.72 -37.97 -17.42
C ASP A 348 -25.85 -37.09 -18.33
N HIS A 349 -26.31 -35.88 -18.66
CA HIS A 349 -25.51 -34.93 -19.42
C HIS A 349 -24.20 -34.57 -18.70
N SER A 350 -24.26 -34.30 -17.40
CA SER A 350 -23.07 -33.97 -16.60
C SER A 350 -22.06 -35.12 -16.57
N LEU A 351 -22.53 -36.34 -16.35
CA LEU A 351 -21.69 -37.53 -16.26
C LEU A 351 -21.11 -37.91 -17.63
N ARG A 352 -21.96 -38.07 -18.64
CA ARG A 352 -21.57 -38.67 -19.94
C ARG A 352 -20.94 -37.68 -20.91
N ILE A 353 -21.45 -36.45 -20.97
CA ILE A 353 -20.97 -35.45 -21.96
C ILE A 353 -19.86 -34.60 -21.35
N MET A 354 -20.02 -34.18 -20.09
CA MET A 354 -19.02 -33.33 -19.45
C MET A 354 -17.93 -34.11 -18.72
N GLY A 355 -18.14 -35.39 -18.42
CA GLY A 355 -17.15 -36.22 -17.71
C GLY A 355 -17.04 -35.85 -16.22
N ASN A 356 -18.07 -35.23 -15.66
CA ASN A 356 -18.10 -34.90 -14.24
C ASN A 356 -18.41 -36.14 -13.40
N PRO A 357 -17.98 -36.20 -12.14
CA PRO A 357 -18.35 -37.29 -11.23
C PRO A 357 -19.86 -37.34 -10.98
N GLN A 358 -20.37 -38.55 -10.74
CA GLN A 358 -21.76 -38.77 -10.37
C GLN A 358 -22.07 -38.08 -9.03
N ALA A 359 -23.22 -37.41 -8.96
CA ALA A 359 -23.70 -36.83 -7.71
C ALA A 359 -24.06 -37.96 -6.73
N THR A 360 -23.52 -37.90 -5.52
CA THR A 360 -23.78 -38.88 -4.45
C THR A 360 -24.72 -38.34 -3.37
N ARG A 361 -24.96 -37.02 -3.37
CA ARG A 361 -25.89 -36.34 -2.47
C ARG A 361 -26.81 -35.42 -3.26
N LEU A 362 -28.07 -35.37 -2.85
CA LEU A 362 -29.09 -34.51 -3.46
C LEU A 362 -29.70 -33.57 -2.41
N LEU A 363 -29.50 -32.27 -2.60
CA LEU A 363 -30.10 -31.22 -1.77
C LEU A 363 -31.22 -30.54 -2.55
N VAL A 364 -32.39 -30.39 -1.94
CA VAL A 364 -33.55 -29.73 -2.53
C VAL A 364 -33.79 -28.40 -1.82
N LYS A 365 -33.71 -27.29 -2.57
CA LYS A 365 -34.11 -25.95 -2.10
C LYS A 365 -35.47 -25.61 -2.69
N GLY A 366 -36.30 -24.92 -1.91
CA GLY A 366 -37.66 -24.53 -2.28
C GLY A 366 -38.71 -25.20 -1.41
N THR A 367 -39.94 -24.67 -1.44
CA THR A 367 -41.06 -25.16 -0.63
C THR A 367 -41.51 -26.56 -1.04
N ALA A 368 -41.30 -26.95 -2.31
CA ALA A 368 -41.58 -28.30 -2.80
C ALA A 368 -40.85 -29.39 -1.98
N GLY A 369 -39.63 -29.10 -1.50
CA GLY A 369 -38.85 -30.03 -0.68
C GLY A 369 -39.40 -30.28 0.73
N LEU A 370 -40.43 -29.54 1.16
CA LEU A 370 -41.13 -29.76 2.43
C LEU A 370 -42.23 -30.82 2.32
N HIS A 371 -42.67 -31.16 1.10
CA HIS A 371 -43.70 -32.15 0.85
C HIS A 371 -43.06 -33.54 0.67
N GLN A 372 -43.27 -34.44 1.63
CA GLN A 372 -42.62 -35.76 1.63
C GLN A 372 -42.88 -36.56 0.33
N GLY A 373 -44.11 -36.53 -0.18
CA GLY A 373 -44.42 -37.21 -1.45
C GLY A 373 -43.63 -36.70 -2.67
N VAL A 374 -43.23 -35.43 -2.70
CA VAL A 374 -42.35 -34.91 -3.76
C VAL A 374 -40.95 -35.48 -3.60
N MET A 375 -40.46 -35.52 -2.37
CA MET A 375 -39.16 -36.10 -2.02
C MET A 375 -39.11 -37.60 -2.36
N ASP A 376 -40.19 -38.33 -2.10
CA ASP A 376 -40.27 -39.77 -2.41
C ASP A 376 -40.27 -40.04 -3.92
N ILE A 377 -41.03 -39.25 -4.71
CA ILE A 377 -41.03 -39.37 -6.18
C ILE A 377 -39.65 -39.04 -6.75
N LEU A 378 -39.00 -37.98 -6.27
CA LEU A 378 -37.63 -37.62 -6.66
C LEU A 378 -36.65 -38.74 -6.29
N SER A 379 -36.78 -39.30 -5.08
CA SER A 379 -35.93 -40.40 -4.62
C SER A 379 -36.05 -41.63 -5.50
N GLY A 380 -37.28 -42.01 -5.86
CA GLY A 380 -37.55 -43.17 -6.70
C GLY A 380 -37.02 -43.03 -8.13
N HIS A 381 -37.04 -41.81 -8.70
CA HIS A 381 -36.53 -41.56 -10.06
C HIS A 381 -35.01 -41.39 -10.10
N LEU A 382 -34.44 -40.68 -9.12
CA LEU A 382 -33.03 -40.29 -9.16
C LEU A 382 -32.10 -41.31 -8.49
N GLY A 383 -32.65 -42.25 -7.71
CA GLY A 383 -31.86 -43.24 -6.97
C GLY A 383 -30.98 -42.62 -5.87
N LEU A 384 -31.26 -41.38 -5.48
CA LEU A 384 -30.60 -40.64 -4.41
C LEU A 384 -31.62 -40.32 -3.33
N SER A 385 -31.22 -40.26 -2.07
CA SER A 385 -32.09 -39.75 -0.99
C SER A 385 -32.04 -38.22 -0.99
N PRO A 386 -33.12 -37.52 -1.42
CA PRO A 386 -33.14 -36.07 -1.40
C PRO A 386 -33.26 -35.58 0.05
N GLU A 387 -32.48 -34.56 0.38
CA GLU A 387 -32.54 -33.86 1.66
C GLU A 387 -32.96 -32.42 1.42
N ILE A 388 -33.80 -31.85 2.29
CA ILE A 388 -34.07 -30.42 2.21
C ILE A 388 -32.80 -29.62 2.56
N LEU A 389 -32.48 -28.61 1.74
CA LEU A 389 -31.40 -27.69 2.04
C LEU A 389 -31.77 -26.81 3.24
N ASP A 390 -31.27 -27.19 4.42
CA ASP A 390 -31.48 -26.45 5.67
C ASP A 390 -30.22 -25.65 6.07
N PRO A 391 -30.19 -24.32 5.87
CA PRO A 391 -29.09 -23.48 6.35
C PRO A 391 -28.89 -23.54 7.87
N PHE A 392 -29.95 -23.81 8.64
CA PHE A 392 -29.90 -23.81 10.10
C PHE A 392 -29.25 -25.07 10.66
N ALA A 393 -29.19 -26.14 9.87
CA ALA A 393 -28.43 -27.35 10.18
C ALA A 393 -26.91 -27.18 9.94
N SER A 394 -26.46 -25.98 9.52
CA SER A 394 -25.05 -25.72 9.27
C SER A 394 -24.19 -25.71 10.54
N ARG A 395 -22.88 -25.92 10.37
CA ARG A 395 -21.87 -25.79 11.45
C ARG A 395 -21.69 -24.36 11.97
N CYS A 396 -22.37 -23.40 11.35
CA CYS A 396 -22.36 -22.00 11.74
C CYS A 396 -23.14 -21.82 13.08
N ARG A 397 -22.58 -21.11 14.06
CA ARG A 397 -23.25 -20.91 15.36
C ARG A 397 -24.47 -19.99 15.20
N LEU A 398 -25.64 -20.41 15.68
CA LEU A 398 -26.87 -19.61 15.67
C LEU A 398 -26.99 -18.75 16.95
N MET A 399 -27.29 -17.46 16.78
CA MET A 399 -27.78 -16.63 17.89
C MET A 399 -29.28 -16.81 18.10
N PRO A 400 -29.80 -16.58 19.33
CA PRO A 400 -31.24 -16.63 19.59
C PRO A 400 -32.07 -15.72 18.66
N THR A 401 -31.52 -14.55 18.31
CA THR A 401 -32.13 -13.59 17.37
C THR A 401 -32.20 -14.10 15.93
N ALA A 402 -31.45 -15.16 15.61
CA ALA A 402 -31.34 -15.76 14.29
C ALA A 402 -32.07 -17.11 14.19
N ALA A 403 -32.86 -17.51 15.19
CA ALA A 403 -33.65 -18.74 15.11
C ALA A 403 -34.72 -18.66 13.99
N PRO A 404 -34.99 -19.77 13.28
CA PRO A 404 -36.05 -19.80 12.28
C PRO A 404 -37.40 -19.57 12.95
N ARG A 405 -38.27 -18.76 12.33
CA ARG A 405 -39.60 -18.44 12.87
C ARG A 405 -40.70 -19.22 12.18
N ARG A 406 -40.51 -19.52 10.90
CA ARG A 406 -41.42 -20.29 10.04
C ARG A 406 -40.68 -21.54 9.57
N ALA A 407 -41.40 -22.65 9.36
CA ALA A 407 -40.81 -23.86 8.75
C ALA A 407 -40.25 -23.56 7.34
N THR A 408 -40.90 -22.67 6.60
CA THR A 408 -40.47 -22.22 5.27
C THR A 408 -39.21 -21.34 5.28
N ASP A 409 -38.78 -20.83 6.43
CA ASP A 409 -37.56 -20.00 6.52
C ASP A 409 -36.31 -20.81 6.16
N LYS A 410 -36.32 -22.13 6.42
CA LYS A 410 -35.21 -23.03 6.12
C LYS A 410 -34.84 -22.99 4.62
N PRO A 411 -35.70 -23.45 3.69
CA PRO A 411 -35.37 -23.39 2.26
C PRO A 411 -35.31 -21.96 1.71
N ALA A 412 -36.10 -21.03 2.26
CA ALA A 412 -36.20 -19.66 1.72
C ALA A 412 -34.92 -18.85 1.94
N LEU A 413 -34.25 -18.98 3.08
CA LEU A 413 -33.07 -18.18 3.40
C LEU A 413 -31.78 -18.69 2.77
N ALA A 414 -31.84 -19.76 1.97
CA ALA A 414 -30.63 -20.46 1.55
C ALA A 414 -29.67 -19.58 0.72
N ILE A 415 -30.18 -18.85 -0.26
CA ILE A 415 -29.35 -17.96 -1.09
C ILE A 415 -28.80 -16.81 -0.26
N ALA A 416 -29.64 -16.14 0.54
CA ALA A 416 -29.20 -15.06 1.43
C ALA A 416 -28.10 -15.52 2.40
N TRP A 417 -28.19 -16.75 2.92
CA TRP A 417 -27.17 -17.32 3.78
C TRP A 417 -25.88 -17.64 3.03
N GLY A 418 -25.99 -18.23 1.83
CA GLY A 418 -24.86 -18.46 0.93
C GLY A 418 -24.13 -17.16 0.54
N LEU A 419 -24.87 -16.07 0.34
CA LEU A 419 -24.32 -14.73 0.11
C LEU A 419 -23.65 -14.15 1.37
N ALA A 420 -24.19 -14.40 2.56
CA ALA A 420 -23.54 -13.99 3.82
C ALA A 420 -22.21 -14.72 4.06
N LEU A 421 -22.04 -15.90 3.45
CA LEU A 421 -20.79 -16.67 3.43
C LEU A 421 -19.81 -16.24 2.33
N ALA A 422 -20.21 -15.31 1.45
CA ALA A 422 -19.42 -14.89 0.30
C ALA A 422 -18.17 -14.09 0.69
N GLY A 423 -17.20 -14.06 -0.23
CA GLY A 423 -16.03 -13.21 -0.08
C GLY A 423 -15.26 -13.06 -1.39
N ASP A 424 -14.59 -11.92 -1.56
CA ASP A 424 -13.90 -11.54 -2.80
C ASP A 424 -12.84 -12.54 -3.29
N ARG A 425 -12.35 -13.40 -2.38
CA ARG A 425 -11.31 -14.38 -2.69
C ARG A 425 -11.84 -15.62 -3.39
N TRP A 426 -13.05 -16.06 -3.06
CA TRP A 426 -13.58 -17.36 -3.49
C TRP A 426 -14.99 -17.27 -4.06
N THR A 427 -15.72 -16.17 -3.96
CA THR A 427 -17.02 -16.03 -4.62
C THR A 427 -16.83 -15.19 -5.88
N PRO A 428 -17.17 -15.69 -7.07
CA PRO A 428 -17.16 -14.88 -8.27
C PRO A 428 -18.13 -13.69 -8.14
N ASN A 429 -17.71 -12.52 -8.59
CA ASN A 429 -18.34 -11.24 -8.27
C ASN A 429 -18.53 -10.41 -9.55
N LEU A 430 -19.78 -10.14 -9.92
CA LEU A 430 -20.14 -9.35 -11.11
C LEU A 430 -19.73 -7.87 -11.00
N LEU A 431 -19.46 -7.35 -9.79
CA LEU A 431 -18.87 -6.01 -9.62
C LEU A 431 -17.37 -5.98 -9.92
N ASN A 432 -16.69 -7.12 -9.73
CA ASN A 432 -15.25 -7.27 -9.87
C ASN A 432 -14.95 -8.46 -10.79
N THR A 433 -15.10 -8.26 -12.10
CA THR A 433 -14.84 -9.30 -13.11
C THR A 433 -13.40 -9.80 -13.07
N PHE A 434 -13.09 -10.96 -13.67
CA PHE A 434 -11.73 -11.51 -13.75
C PHE A 434 -10.71 -10.49 -14.28
N ALA A 435 -11.04 -9.75 -15.35
CA ALA A 435 -10.18 -8.69 -15.90
C ALA A 435 -9.95 -7.55 -14.87
N GLY A 436 -10.99 -7.18 -14.12
CA GLY A 436 -10.91 -6.21 -13.03
C GLY A 436 -10.08 -6.73 -11.85
N ARG A 437 -10.22 -8.01 -11.49
CA ARG A 437 -9.47 -8.67 -10.40
C ARG A 437 -8.00 -8.82 -10.73
N GLU A 438 -7.65 -9.18 -11.96
CA GLU A 438 -6.25 -9.29 -12.38
C GLU A 438 -5.58 -7.91 -12.38
N SER A 439 -6.26 -6.89 -12.89
CA SER A 439 -5.78 -5.50 -12.91
C SER A 439 -5.66 -4.93 -11.50
N ALA A 440 -6.64 -5.17 -10.62
CA ALA A 440 -6.60 -4.74 -9.22
C ALA A 440 -5.52 -5.49 -8.42
N ARG A 441 -5.27 -6.78 -8.69
CA ARG A 441 -4.16 -7.53 -8.08
C ARG A 441 -2.80 -7.01 -8.54
N LYS A 442 -2.63 -6.71 -9.83
CA LYS A 442 -1.41 -6.06 -10.36
C LYS A 442 -1.21 -4.69 -9.71
N ARG A 443 -2.26 -3.87 -9.64
CA ARG A 443 -2.22 -2.56 -8.97
C ARG A 443 -1.88 -2.67 -7.48
N LYS A 444 -2.54 -3.56 -6.73
CA LYS A 444 -2.22 -3.77 -5.30
C LYS A 444 -0.80 -4.28 -5.08
N ARG A 445 -0.29 -5.16 -5.96
CA ARG A 445 1.12 -5.60 -5.90
C ARG A 445 2.07 -4.42 -6.14
N MET A 446 1.80 -3.58 -7.13
CA MET A 446 2.56 -2.36 -7.39
C MET A 446 2.48 -1.37 -6.23
N GLU A 447 1.30 -1.14 -5.64
CA GLU A 447 1.10 -0.28 -4.49
C GLU A 447 1.88 -0.79 -3.27
N SER A 448 1.84 -2.10 -3.01
CA SER A 448 2.60 -2.74 -1.92
C SER A 448 4.11 -2.65 -2.14
N LEU A 449 4.60 -2.86 -3.37
CA LEU A 449 5.99 -2.64 -3.74
C LEU A 449 6.43 -1.19 -3.57
N ALA A 450 5.62 -0.23 -4.03
CA ALA A 450 5.89 1.19 -3.88
C ALA A 450 5.91 1.62 -2.40
N THR A 451 4.98 1.10 -1.59
CA THR A 451 4.95 1.34 -0.15
C THR A 451 6.18 0.76 0.54
N ALA A 452 6.57 -0.48 0.20
CA ALA A 452 7.78 -1.10 0.73
C ALA A 452 9.05 -0.32 0.36
N ALA A 453 9.15 0.18 -0.88
CA ALA A 453 10.25 1.01 -1.34
C ALA A 453 10.31 2.35 -0.57
N CYS A 454 9.17 2.99 -0.30
CA CYS A 454 9.12 4.22 0.49
C CYS A 454 9.55 3.98 1.95
N VAL A 455 9.11 2.88 2.57
CA VAL A 455 9.52 2.49 3.92
C VAL A 455 11.02 2.21 3.97
N LEU A 456 11.56 1.48 2.99
CA LEU A 456 13.00 1.23 2.89
C LEU A 456 13.79 2.54 2.72
N GLY A 457 13.32 3.46 1.87
CA GLY A 457 13.91 4.78 1.70
C GLY A 457 13.93 5.61 2.98
N MET A 458 12.84 5.58 3.76
CA MET A 458 12.78 6.23 5.08
C MET A 458 13.76 5.61 6.08
N LEU A 459 13.93 4.29 6.08
CA LEU A 459 14.90 3.61 6.94
C LEU A 459 16.35 3.97 6.57
N VAL A 460 16.67 4.01 5.28
CA VAL A 460 18.00 4.41 4.78
C VAL A 460 18.30 5.86 5.12
N ALA A 461 17.36 6.78 4.86
CA ALA A 461 17.51 8.19 5.18
C ALA A 461 17.63 8.42 6.71
N GLY A 462 16.83 7.70 7.51
CA GLY A 462 16.93 7.72 8.96
C GLY A 462 18.28 7.22 9.46
N GLY A 463 18.79 6.12 8.88
CA GLY A 463 20.12 5.59 9.17
C GLY A 463 21.22 6.59 8.84
N PHE A 464 21.19 7.17 7.65
CA PHE A 464 22.15 8.19 7.22
C PHE A 464 22.12 9.42 8.15
N TYR A 465 20.92 9.90 8.50
CA TYR A 465 20.76 11.00 9.45
C TYR A 465 21.33 10.67 10.84
N THR A 466 21.17 9.42 11.31
CA THR A 466 21.77 9.02 12.60
C THR A 466 23.29 8.94 12.54
N LEU A 467 23.88 8.47 11.44
CA LEU A 467 25.33 8.41 11.25
C LEU A 467 25.92 9.83 11.22
N GLU A 468 25.36 10.73 10.41
CA GLU A 468 25.78 12.14 10.38
C GLU A 468 25.62 12.80 11.75
N ARG A 469 24.56 12.46 12.49
CA ARG A 469 24.33 13.02 13.83
C ARG A 469 25.37 12.52 14.84
N MET A 470 25.80 11.27 14.74
CA MET A 470 26.87 10.72 15.59
C MET A 470 28.21 11.38 15.29
N GLU A 471 28.55 11.58 14.02
CA GLU A 471 29.76 12.30 13.62
C GLU A 471 29.75 13.75 14.11
N ARG A 472 28.66 14.49 13.90
CA ARG A 472 28.52 15.87 14.38
C ARG A 472 28.59 15.97 15.90
N PHE A 473 28.06 14.96 16.61
CA PHE A 473 28.14 14.92 18.07
C PHE A 473 29.57 14.68 18.56
N GLY A 474 30.33 13.79 17.90
CA GLY A 474 31.75 13.58 18.18
C GLY A 474 32.58 14.84 17.93
N LEU A 475 32.39 15.47 16.76
CA LEU A 475 33.09 16.71 16.40
C LEU A 475 32.74 17.86 17.37
N ALA A 476 31.49 17.97 17.80
CA ALA A 476 31.08 18.96 18.79
C ALA A 476 31.70 18.73 20.17
N GLN A 477 31.98 17.48 20.55
CA GLN A 477 32.73 17.18 21.78
C GLN A 477 34.19 17.57 21.66
N GLU A 478 34.84 17.30 20.52
CA GLU A 478 36.22 17.73 20.27
C GLU A 478 36.36 19.25 20.32
N VAL A 479 35.44 19.98 19.68
CA VAL A 479 35.43 21.45 19.72
C VAL A 479 35.29 21.96 21.15
N ARG A 480 34.39 21.39 21.96
CA ARG A 480 34.25 21.77 23.37
C ARG A 480 35.48 21.41 24.21
N ALA A 481 36.15 20.30 23.89
CA ALA A 481 37.39 19.89 24.55
C ALA A 481 38.56 20.83 24.19
N LEU A 482 38.58 21.34 22.95
CA LEU A 482 39.52 22.35 22.50
C LEU A 482 39.24 23.71 23.16
N GLU A 483 37.98 24.17 23.16
CA GLU A 483 37.58 25.43 23.82
C GLU A 483 37.90 25.41 25.31
N THR A 484 37.70 24.28 26.01
CA THR A 484 38.05 24.16 27.43
C THR A 484 39.57 24.18 27.66
N ARG A 485 40.37 23.58 26.76
CA ARG A 485 41.83 23.70 26.80
C ARG A 485 42.31 25.12 26.52
N PHE A 486 41.70 25.82 25.56
CA PHE A 486 42.00 27.22 25.27
C PHE A 486 41.61 28.13 26.44
N ALA A 487 40.42 27.97 27.01
CA ALA A 487 39.97 28.75 28.17
C ALA A 487 40.84 28.49 29.41
N ALA A 488 41.29 27.25 29.63
CA ALA A 488 42.23 26.91 30.69
C ALA A 488 43.63 27.53 30.45
N ALA A 489 44.05 27.63 29.19
CA ALA A 489 45.31 28.28 28.82
C ALA A 489 45.25 29.82 28.97
N GLU A 490 44.12 30.45 28.64
CA GLU A 490 43.92 31.90 28.83
C GLU A 490 43.93 32.31 30.30
N GLN A 491 43.42 31.47 31.20
CA GLN A 491 43.48 31.71 32.64
C GLN A 491 44.89 31.52 33.24
N GLY A 492 45.82 30.93 32.48
CA GLY A 492 47.19 30.64 32.90
C GLY A 492 48.25 31.67 32.50
N LEU A 493 47.92 32.70 31.71
CA LEU A 493 48.87 33.78 31.39
C LEU A 493 48.58 35.01 32.25
N SER A 494 49.16 35.03 33.45
CA SER A 494 49.08 36.20 34.32
C SER A 494 49.86 37.37 33.71
N ARG A 495 49.37 38.61 33.90
CA ARG A 495 50.07 39.86 33.50
C ARG A 495 51.53 39.90 33.99
N HIS A 496 51.81 39.21 35.09
CA HIS A 496 53.13 39.11 35.69
C HIS A 496 54.08 38.21 34.88
N GLU A 497 53.59 37.09 34.34
CA GLU A 497 54.37 36.21 33.47
C GLU A 497 54.66 36.85 32.11
N MET A 498 53.71 37.61 31.55
CA MET A 498 53.98 38.38 30.33
C MET A 498 55.03 39.48 30.55
N LEU A 499 55.02 40.14 31.71
CA LEU A 499 56.02 41.15 32.07
C LEU A 499 57.39 40.52 32.34
N ASN A 500 57.44 39.34 32.96
CA ASN A 500 58.68 38.60 33.16
C ASN A 500 59.25 38.10 31.83
N LEU A 501 58.43 37.55 30.94
CA LEU A 501 58.89 37.10 29.62
C LEU A 501 59.39 38.27 28.76
N ALA A 502 58.71 39.42 28.81
CA ALA A 502 59.15 40.64 28.14
C ALA A 502 60.46 41.19 28.75
N GLY A 503 60.64 41.07 30.07
CA GLY A 503 61.86 41.44 30.77
C GLY A 503 63.04 40.54 30.41
N GLU A 504 62.83 39.22 30.36
CA GLU A 504 63.82 38.21 29.99
C GLU A 504 64.32 38.41 28.55
N ILE A 505 63.39 38.61 27.61
CA ILE A 505 63.71 38.88 26.20
C ILE A 505 64.49 40.19 26.05
N SER A 506 64.11 41.23 26.80
CA SER A 506 64.81 42.53 26.76
C SER A 506 66.22 42.42 27.34
N ARG A 507 66.40 41.65 28.42
CA ARG A 507 67.70 41.43 29.06
C ARG A 507 68.66 40.66 28.17
N GLN A 508 68.22 39.55 27.57
CA GLN A 508 69.05 38.79 26.63
C GLN A 508 69.47 39.65 25.43
N ARG A 509 68.55 40.48 24.91
CA ARG A 509 68.86 41.36 23.77
C ARG A 509 69.89 42.43 24.13
N ASN A 510 69.84 42.97 25.35
CA ASN A 510 70.81 43.96 25.83
C ASN A 510 72.19 43.34 26.11
N GLU A 511 72.24 42.14 26.68
CA GLU A 511 73.50 41.41 26.90
C GLU A 511 74.22 41.12 25.57
N HIS A 512 73.49 40.71 24.53
CA HIS A 512 74.05 40.52 23.18
C HIS A 512 74.53 41.84 22.55
N ARG A 513 73.80 42.95 22.75
CA ARG A 513 74.17 44.27 22.23
C ARG A 513 75.44 44.84 22.87
N ASP A 514 75.63 44.63 24.16
CA ASP A 514 76.81 45.09 24.89
C ASP A 514 78.08 44.32 24.50
N VAL A 515 77.96 43.02 24.20
CA VAL A 515 79.06 42.20 23.69
C VAL A 515 79.44 42.65 22.27
N GLN A 516 78.46 42.91 21.40
CA GLN A 516 78.71 43.45 20.06
C GLN A 516 79.43 44.80 20.12
N ARG A 517 78.98 45.73 20.97
CA ARG A 517 79.59 47.06 21.11
C ARG A 517 81.05 47.02 21.58
N LYS A 518 81.42 46.07 22.44
CA LYS A 518 82.81 45.93 22.93
C LYS A 518 83.75 45.32 21.90
N LEU A 519 83.25 44.45 21.01
CA LEU A 519 84.06 43.72 20.04
C LEU A 519 84.11 44.38 18.66
N LEU A 520 83.19 45.30 18.34
CA LEU A 520 83.11 45.98 17.04
C LEU A 520 84.43 46.68 16.63
N PRO A 521 85.12 47.46 17.50
CA PRO A 521 86.35 48.14 17.10
C PRO A 521 87.50 47.16 16.82
N ALA A 522 87.55 46.03 17.53
CA ALA A 522 88.57 45.00 17.32
C ALA A 522 88.33 44.22 16.01
N ALA A 523 87.07 43.88 15.73
CA ALA A 523 86.68 43.23 14.48
C ALA A 523 86.96 44.12 13.25
N ALA A 524 86.65 45.41 13.36
CA ALA A 524 86.94 46.41 12.34
C ALA A 524 88.43 46.50 11.98
N VAL A 525 89.31 46.59 12.98
CA VAL A 525 90.77 46.63 12.74
C VAL A 525 91.25 45.33 12.09
N GLY A 526 90.70 44.18 12.48
CA GLY A 526 91.00 42.90 11.85
C GLY A 526 90.64 42.88 10.36
N GLU A 527 89.46 43.38 10.00
CA GLU A 527 89.00 43.42 8.60
C GLU A 527 89.79 44.44 7.77
N LEU A 528 90.20 45.56 8.35
CA LEU A 528 91.04 46.59 7.71
C LEU A 528 92.46 46.10 7.39
N ILE A 529 93.02 45.24 8.25
CA ILE A 529 94.35 44.64 8.03
C ILE A 529 94.26 43.47 7.04
N ALA A 530 93.23 42.63 7.16
CA ALA A 530 93.05 41.46 6.29
C ALA A 530 92.80 41.84 4.82
N SER A 531 92.25 43.02 4.57
CA SER A 531 91.92 43.52 3.23
C SER A 531 93.10 44.15 2.48
N VAL A 532 94.29 44.26 3.09
CA VAL A 532 95.48 44.89 2.50
C VAL A 532 96.08 44.00 1.38
N PRO A 533 96.09 44.44 0.11
CA PRO A 533 96.68 43.69 -0.98
C PRO A 533 98.22 43.77 -0.98
N PRO A 534 98.92 42.79 -1.59
CA PRO A 534 100.37 42.84 -1.75
C PRO A 534 100.80 44.08 -2.55
N GLY A 535 101.70 44.88 -1.99
CA GLY A 535 102.15 46.16 -2.56
C GLY A 535 101.58 47.40 -1.87
N VAL A 536 100.70 47.24 -0.87
CA VAL A 536 100.21 48.33 -0.02
C VAL A 536 100.74 48.16 1.41
N ALA A 537 101.33 49.20 1.99
CA ALA A 537 101.79 49.26 3.37
C ALA A 537 101.01 50.32 4.15
N LEU A 538 100.41 49.93 5.28
CA LEU A 538 99.71 50.87 6.17
C LEU A 538 100.72 51.55 7.11
N LEU A 539 100.67 52.87 7.19
CA LEU A 539 101.53 53.70 8.03
C LEU A 539 100.85 54.07 9.35
N GLY A 540 99.54 54.20 9.35
CA GLY A 540 98.80 54.61 10.55
C GLY A 540 97.30 54.43 10.41
N LEU A 541 96.67 54.15 11.54
CA LEU A 541 95.22 54.04 11.70
C LEU A 541 94.83 54.96 12.86
N ARG A 542 93.88 55.87 12.61
CA ARG A 542 93.24 56.67 13.66
C ARG A 542 91.76 56.35 13.72
N LEU A 543 91.28 56.09 14.94
CA LEU A 543 89.88 55.85 15.26
C LEU A 543 89.38 57.05 16.05
N GLU A 544 88.39 57.75 15.52
CA GLU A 544 87.74 58.88 16.18
C GLU A 544 86.23 58.62 16.28
N PRO A 545 85.54 59.07 17.34
CA PRO A 545 84.09 59.02 17.37
C PRO A 545 83.54 59.82 16.18
N GLY A 546 82.65 59.21 15.39
CA GLY A 546 82.01 59.85 14.24
C GLY A 546 81.30 61.11 14.68
N ARG A 547 81.40 62.18 13.89
CA ARG A 547 80.74 63.47 14.18
C ARG A 547 79.77 63.81 13.06
N ASP A 548 78.65 64.43 13.40
CA ASP A 548 77.71 64.94 12.41
C ASP A 548 78.25 66.20 11.70
N THR A 549 77.49 66.71 10.73
CA THR A 549 77.84 67.93 9.96
C THR A 549 77.92 69.20 10.81
N GLU A 550 77.47 69.16 12.07
CA GLU A 550 77.53 70.25 13.05
C GLU A 550 78.61 70.05 14.13
N GLY A 551 79.39 68.96 14.06
CA GLY A 551 80.50 68.67 14.97
C GLY A 551 80.13 67.97 16.28
N LYS A 552 78.89 67.47 16.45
CA LYS A 552 78.48 66.68 17.62
C LYS A 552 78.83 65.19 17.43
N PRO A 553 79.25 64.48 18.49
CA PRO A 553 79.54 63.06 18.41
C PRO A 553 78.26 62.24 18.15
N LEU A 554 78.28 61.44 17.09
CA LEU A 554 77.25 60.47 16.73
C LEU A 554 77.41 59.21 17.58
N GLU A 555 76.34 58.85 18.30
CA GLU A 555 76.36 57.69 19.18
C GLU A 555 76.39 56.38 18.37
N GLY A 556 77.46 55.62 18.50
CA GLY A 556 77.61 54.31 17.85
C GLY A 556 78.28 54.30 16.47
N VAL A 557 78.73 55.45 15.96
CA VAL A 557 79.50 55.55 14.70
C VAL A 557 80.97 55.86 15.03
N VAL A 558 81.91 55.11 14.47
CA VAL A 558 83.35 55.35 14.65
C VAL A 558 83.97 55.69 13.29
N ALA A 559 84.49 56.90 13.14
CA ALA A 559 85.22 57.32 11.96
C ALA A 559 86.65 56.76 12.01
N VAL A 560 87.06 56.09 10.93
CA VAL A 560 88.38 55.51 10.77
C VAL A 560 89.12 56.25 9.67
N THR A 561 90.31 56.76 9.98
CA THR A 561 91.22 57.35 8.99
C THR A 561 92.45 56.46 8.85
N LEU A 562 92.69 56.00 7.63
CA LEU A 562 93.80 55.13 7.24
C LEU A 562 94.81 55.93 6.44
N GLU A 563 96.08 55.86 6.81
CA GLU A 563 97.20 56.37 6.04
C GLU A 563 98.07 55.21 5.54
N GLY A 564 98.42 55.20 4.26
CA GLY A 564 99.23 54.14 3.67
C GLY A 564 100.02 54.57 2.43
N LEU A 565 100.89 53.66 1.99
CA LEU A 565 101.75 53.76 0.82
C LEU A 565 101.49 52.59 -0.13
N ALA A 566 101.31 52.88 -1.42
CA ALA A 566 101.29 51.87 -2.47
C ALA A 566 102.63 51.88 -3.23
N GLN A 567 103.28 50.72 -3.35
CA GLN A 567 104.61 50.51 -3.95
C GLN A 567 104.53 49.56 -5.16
N GLY A 568 105.39 49.71 -6.18
CA GLY A 568 105.36 48.90 -7.40
C GLY A 568 105.77 49.67 -8.67
N ASP A 569 105.44 49.19 -9.87
CA ASP A 569 105.51 49.95 -11.14
C ASP A 569 104.29 50.91 -11.23
N PRO A 570 104.34 52.12 -11.84
CA PRO A 570 103.22 53.04 -12.03
C PRO A 570 101.83 52.40 -12.24
N ALA A 571 101.70 51.43 -13.15
CA ALA A 571 100.42 50.74 -13.38
C ALA A 571 100.02 49.79 -12.23
N ALA A 572 100.99 49.15 -11.59
CA ALA A 572 100.77 48.21 -10.48
C ALA A 572 100.34 48.93 -9.19
N ARG A 573 100.85 50.14 -8.92
CA ARG A 573 100.46 50.93 -7.73
C ARG A 573 99.03 51.43 -7.77
N GLU A 574 98.59 51.91 -8.95
CA GLU A 574 97.20 52.37 -9.13
C GLU A 574 96.22 51.20 -9.01
N SER A 575 96.58 50.05 -9.59
CA SER A 575 95.80 48.82 -9.46
C SER A 575 95.72 48.36 -8.00
N ALA A 576 96.83 48.35 -7.27
CA ALA A 576 96.86 47.93 -5.86
C ALA A 576 96.00 48.84 -4.95
N LEU A 577 96.01 50.17 -5.16
CA LEU A 577 95.15 51.10 -4.43
C LEU A 577 93.67 50.93 -4.80
N ALA A 578 93.35 50.72 -6.07
CA ALA A 578 92.00 50.50 -6.54
C ALA A 578 91.42 49.19 -5.97
N VAL A 579 92.21 48.11 -5.94
CA VAL A 579 91.85 46.84 -5.31
C VAL A 579 91.63 47.02 -3.81
N TYR A 580 92.48 47.79 -3.13
CA TYR A 580 92.30 48.05 -1.70
C TYR A 580 91.00 48.83 -1.42
N LEU A 581 90.69 49.87 -2.20
CA LEU A 581 89.43 50.62 -2.08
C LEU A 581 88.20 49.74 -2.35
N LEU A 582 88.28 48.85 -3.35
CA LEU A 582 87.21 47.91 -3.67
C LEU A 582 86.98 46.92 -2.51
N ASN A 583 88.06 46.36 -1.94
CA ASN A 583 87.97 45.45 -0.79
C ASN A 583 87.36 46.14 0.44
N LEU A 584 87.71 47.41 0.67
CA LEU A 584 87.15 48.19 1.78
C LEU A 584 85.68 48.58 1.55
N GLN A 585 85.24 48.79 0.31
CA GLN A 585 83.83 49.03 -0.03
C GLN A 585 82.99 47.75 0.00
N GLY A 586 83.60 46.59 -0.21
CA GLY A 586 82.94 45.28 -0.12
C GLY A 586 82.77 44.74 1.31
N SER A 587 83.30 45.43 2.32
CA SER A 587 83.17 45.06 3.73
C SER A 587 81.75 45.24 4.24
N SER A 588 81.28 44.30 5.07
CA SER A 588 79.97 44.39 5.72
C SER A 588 79.97 45.23 7.00
N LEU A 589 81.16 45.55 7.53
CA LEU A 589 81.35 46.35 8.75
C LEU A 589 81.64 47.82 8.46
N LEU A 590 82.21 48.14 7.28
CA LEU A 590 82.59 49.50 6.92
C LEU A 590 81.54 50.16 6.03
N ARG A 591 81.28 51.45 6.28
CA ARG A 591 80.35 52.30 5.54
C ARG A 591 81.06 53.57 5.09
N GLU A 592 80.68 54.08 3.93
CA GLU A 592 81.14 55.38 3.41
C GLU A 592 82.67 55.52 3.24
N THR A 593 83.32 54.49 2.68
CA THR A 593 84.74 54.54 2.35
C THR A 593 85.02 55.54 1.22
N THR A 594 85.77 56.60 1.53
CA THR A 594 86.14 57.69 0.61
C THR A 594 87.65 57.95 0.63
N LEU A 595 88.24 58.19 -0.54
CA LEU A 595 89.64 58.59 -0.67
C LEU A 595 89.74 60.10 -0.47
N ARG A 596 90.41 60.54 0.61
CA ARG A 596 90.53 61.98 0.95
C ARG A 596 91.72 62.67 0.31
N ARG A 597 92.85 61.96 0.18
CA ARG A 597 94.10 62.56 -0.30
C ARG A 597 94.95 61.55 -1.07
N ARG A 598 95.53 61.99 -2.18
CA ARG A 598 96.44 61.24 -3.04
C ARG A 598 97.59 62.16 -3.41
N ASP A 599 98.78 61.87 -2.87
CA ASP A 599 100.00 62.63 -3.17
C ASP A 599 101.00 61.71 -3.88
N ALA A 600 101.50 62.13 -5.05
CA ALA A 600 102.60 61.44 -5.73
C ALA A 600 103.91 61.83 -5.04
N GLY A 601 104.69 60.82 -4.62
CA GLY A 601 106.02 61.05 -4.09
C GLY A 601 106.94 61.73 -5.10
N SER A 602 107.93 62.48 -4.61
CA SER A 602 109.02 63.06 -5.41
C SER A 602 109.68 61.98 -6.28
N MET A 603 110.23 62.35 -7.44
CA MET A 603 110.75 61.47 -8.51
C MET A 603 111.79 60.41 -8.08
N GLU A 604 112.30 60.44 -6.85
CA GLU A 604 113.21 59.43 -6.28
C GLU A 604 112.52 58.37 -5.40
N GLU A 605 111.26 58.56 -5.00
CA GLU A 605 110.49 57.58 -4.23
C GLU A 605 109.39 56.94 -5.08
N ALA A 606 109.62 55.67 -5.43
CA ALA A 606 108.71 54.79 -6.13
C ALA A 606 107.47 54.39 -5.28
N ALA A 607 106.76 55.35 -4.68
CA ALA A 607 105.58 55.10 -3.85
C ALA A 607 104.49 56.19 -3.98
N LEU A 608 103.23 55.80 -3.78
CA LEU A 608 102.06 56.69 -3.79
C LEU A 608 101.45 56.73 -2.39
N ARG A 609 101.38 57.92 -1.78
CA ARG A 609 100.82 58.10 -0.43
C ARG A 609 99.33 58.41 -0.52
N PHE A 610 98.53 57.71 0.26
CA PHE A 610 97.07 57.87 0.27
C PHE A 610 96.51 58.00 1.68
N THR A 611 95.38 58.67 1.79
CA THR A 611 94.57 58.75 3.00
C THR A 611 93.12 58.37 2.69
N ILE A 612 92.61 57.33 3.35
CA ILE A 612 91.24 56.84 3.21
C ILE A 612 90.47 57.13 4.49
N ALA A 613 89.27 57.68 4.36
CA ALA A 613 88.33 57.86 5.46
C ALA A 613 87.16 56.89 5.29
N THR A 614 86.78 56.19 6.34
CA THR A 614 85.67 55.23 6.36
C THR A 614 84.97 55.27 7.73
N ALA A 615 83.75 54.77 7.85
CA ALA A 615 82.98 54.75 9.09
C ALA A 615 82.56 53.32 9.46
N LEU A 616 82.44 53.04 10.76
CA LEU A 616 81.93 51.78 11.32
C LEU A 616 80.49 51.92 11.79
#